data_AF-G2XPT1-F1
#
_entry.id   AF-G2XPT1-F1
#
_cell.length_a   1.000
_cell.length_b   1.000
_cell.length_c   1.000
_cell.angle_alpha   90.00
_cell.angle_beta   90.00
_cell.angle_gamma   90.00
#
_symmetry.space_group_name_H-M   'P 1'
#
loop_
_entity.id
_entity.type
_entity.pdbx_description
1 polymer ?
#
loop_
_entity_poly.entity_id
_entity_poly.type
_entity_poly.pdbx_seq_one_letter_code
_entity_poly.pdbx_strand_id
1 'polypeptide(L)'
;MAKRRLKTDEVDISELPDQGLVRREIYPWNDHEPNRFSVESLDFLNQELQAISTKVEVRAVELPTLVEAAIVQEEDGHIPTNKQLGLFATDDIQPGETVLEETSVLTVNNRLKDALCDACSTVLPPLGKNSTVVGCPDCYDIMFCNETCLNLALETYHPAVCEKDVDTISKDPDPKESPNALYLLLLARALAMSATQEVHPLDLKEVKFIWGDFLDPASNAVPISPKSEPPPVWTLPFSFSSNIATPLHILEKMDIDMFAEIANYDLWILNTLYSKFRGTASARVNTTTGMPEVAAVHPLWCLANHDCDPNGDEN
;
A
#
# COMPACT_ATOMS: atom_id res chain seq x y z
N MET A 1 -21.46 -15.26 -15.12
CA MET A 1 -20.20 -14.78 -15.72
C MET A 1 -19.03 -15.76 -15.53
N ALA A 2 -18.83 -16.32 -14.33
CA ALA A 2 -17.73 -17.26 -14.03
C ALA A 2 -17.69 -18.51 -14.94
N LYS A 3 -18.82 -19.22 -15.12
CA LYS A 3 -18.93 -20.42 -15.99
C LYS A 3 -18.46 -20.18 -17.43
N ARG A 4 -18.80 -19.02 -17.99
CA ARG A 4 -18.43 -18.62 -19.37
C ARG A 4 -16.92 -18.36 -19.51
N ARG A 5 -16.24 -17.98 -18.41
CA ARG A 5 -14.78 -17.78 -18.38
C ARG A 5 -14.03 -19.08 -18.11
N LEU A 6 -14.56 -19.93 -17.23
CA LEU A 6 -14.00 -21.26 -16.91
C LEU A 6 -14.27 -22.29 -18.01
N LYS A 7 -15.10 -21.96 -19.00
CA LYS A 7 -15.51 -22.83 -20.12
C LYS A 7 -16.08 -24.18 -19.65
N THR A 8 -16.71 -24.19 -18.49
CA THR A 8 -17.37 -25.36 -17.92
C THR A 8 -18.72 -24.96 -17.34
N ASP A 9 -19.72 -25.82 -17.54
CA ASP A 9 -21.06 -25.65 -16.97
C ASP A 9 -21.14 -26.15 -15.52
N GLU A 10 -20.16 -26.96 -15.12
CA GLU A 10 -19.97 -27.52 -13.78
C GLU A 10 -18.65 -26.98 -13.22
N VAL A 11 -18.75 -26.22 -12.12
CA VAL A 11 -17.58 -25.78 -11.35
C VAL A 11 -17.70 -26.51 -10.03
N ASP A 12 -16.84 -27.50 -9.81
CA ASP A 12 -16.68 -28.08 -8.48
C ASP A 12 -15.90 -27.08 -7.63
N ILE A 13 -16.57 -26.53 -6.62
CA ILE A 13 -15.96 -25.55 -5.70
C ILE A 13 -14.79 -26.17 -4.95
N SER A 14 -14.82 -27.49 -4.72
CA SER A 14 -13.74 -28.22 -4.04
C SER A 14 -12.47 -28.40 -4.89
N GLU A 15 -12.55 -28.13 -6.19
CA GLU A 15 -11.42 -28.19 -7.12
C GLU A 15 -10.85 -26.79 -7.47
N LEU A 16 -11.40 -25.71 -6.89
CA LEU A 16 -10.87 -24.38 -7.11
C LEU A 16 -9.48 -24.24 -6.47
N PRO A 17 -8.49 -23.67 -7.19
CA PRO A 17 -7.15 -23.50 -6.65
C PRO A 17 -7.14 -22.42 -5.57
N ASP A 18 -6.29 -22.60 -4.56
CA ASP A 18 -6.07 -21.61 -3.50
C ASP A 18 -5.39 -20.33 -4.00
N GLN A 19 -4.71 -20.39 -5.16
CA GLN A 19 -3.98 -19.28 -5.76
C GLN A 19 -4.53 -18.95 -7.13
N GLY A 20 -4.47 -17.66 -7.49
CA GLY A 20 -4.91 -17.18 -8.78
C GLY A 20 -4.51 -15.73 -9.02
N LEU A 21 -5.27 -15.09 -9.89
CA LEU A 21 -5.05 -13.71 -10.31
C LEU A 21 -6.37 -12.95 -10.26
N VAL A 22 -6.33 -11.71 -9.76
CA VAL A 22 -7.44 -10.76 -9.84
C VAL A 22 -7.07 -9.59 -10.74
N ARG A 23 -8.07 -8.88 -11.24
CA ARG A 23 -7.86 -7.76 -12.15
C ARG A 23 -7.30 -6.55 -11.41
N ARG A 24 -6.44 -5.82 -12.09
CA ARG A 24 -5.92 -4.53 -11.65
C ARG A 24 -6.65 -3.40 -12.37
N GLU A 25 -7.86 -3.06 -11.91
CA GLU A 25 -8.73 -2.05 -12.53
C GLU A 25 -9.47 -1.22 -11.49
N ILE A 26 -9.92 -0.03 -11.88
CA ILE A 26 -10.90 0.73 -11.10
C ILE A 26 -12.26 0.05 -11.30
N TYR A 27 -12.79 -0.56 -10.24
CA TYR A 27 -14.08 -1.23 -10.31
C TYR A 27 -15.23 -0.23 -10.52
N PRO A 28 -16.29 -0.59 -11.26
CA PRO A 28 -17.38 0.35 -11.57
C PRO A 28 -18.10 0.97 -10.37
N TRP A 29 -18.06 0.32 -9.21
CA TRP A 29 -18.65 0.83 -7.97
C TRP A 29 -17.73 1.78 -7.21
N ASN A 30 -16.43 1.82 -7.53
CA ASN A 30 -15.43 2.57 -6.78
C ASN A 30 -15.42 4.04 -7.22
N ASP A 31 -16.21 4.85 -6.55
CA ASP A 31 -16.25 6.32 -6.68
C ASP A 31 -15.28 7.03 -5.71
N HIS A 32 -14.53 6.28 -4.91
CA HIS A 32 -13.51 6.82 -4.00
C HIS A 32 -12.19 7.14 -4.70
N GLU A 33 -11.90 6.48 -5.84
CA GLU A 33 -10.67 6.77 -6.58
C GLU A 33 -10.70 8.19 -7.18
N PRO A 34 -9.74 9.06 -6.81
CA PRO A 34 -9.72 10.43 -7.30
C PRO A 34 -9.17 10.49 -8.73
N ASN A 35 -9.55 11.55 -9.44
CA ASN A 35 -8.72 12.02 -10.54
C ASN A 35 -7.44 12.64 -9.97
N ARG A 36 -6.35 11.86 -9.93
CA ARG A 36 -5.03 12.28 -9.40
C ARG A 36 -4.45 13.52 -10.11
N PHE A 37 -4.90 13.81 -11.33
CA PHE A 37 -4.41 14.92 -12.15
C PHE A 37 -5.33 16.15 -12.14
N SER A 38 -6.41 16.10 -11.36
CA SER A 38 -7.27 17.26 -11.17
C SER A 38 -6.56 18.36 -10.37
N VAL A 39 -7.01 19.61 -10.54
CA VAL A 39 -6.47 20.75 -9.81
C VAL A 39 -6.67 20.54 -8.31
N GLU A 40 -7.84 20.04 -7.92
CA GLU A 40 -8.19 19.77 -6.52
C GLU A 40 -7.25 18.74 -5.88
N SER A 41 -6.93 17.65 -6.59
CA SER A 41 -5.96 16.65 -6.11
C SER A 41 -4.54 17.20 -6.00
N LEU A 42 -4.10 18.00 -6.98
CA LEU A 42 -2.77 18.60 -6.97
C LEU A 42 -2.64 19.66 -5.87
N ASP A 43 -3.67 20.47 -5.65
CA ASP A 43 -3.71 21.47 -4.57
C ASP A 43 -3.66 20.78 -3.20
N PHE A 44 -4.43 19.72 -3.00
CA PHE A 44 -4.39 18.93 -1.77
C PHE A 44 -3.00 18.32 -1.54
N LEU A 45 -2.41 17.66 -2.54
CA LEU A 45 -1.09 17.04 -2.41
C LEU A 45 0.00 18.07 -2.13
N ASN A 46 -0.04 19.24 -2.79
CA ASN A 46 0.91 20.31 -2.53
C ASN A 46 0.72 20.94 -1.15
N GLN A 47 -0.51 21.03 -0.65
CA GLN A 47 -0.78 21.47 0.72
C GLN A 47 -0.18 20.51 1.75
N GLU A 48 -0.37 19.20 1.59
CA GLU A 48 0.24 18.20 2.47
C GLU A 48 1.77 18.23 2.37
N LEU A 49 2.32 18.37 1.16
CA LEU A 49 3.76 18.45 0.91
C LEU A 49 4.43 19.64 1.59
N GLN A 50 3.76 20.80 1.66
CA GLN A 50 4.26 21.99 2.35
C GLN A 50 4.49 21.80 3.85
N ALA A 51 3.86 20.79 4.47
CA ALA A 51 4.09 20.47 5.87
C ALA A 51 5.45 19.78 6.12
N ILE A 52 6.04 19.18 5.08
CA ILE A 52 7.23 18.32 5.20
C ILE A 52 8.37 18.70 4.23
N SER A 53 8.14 19.65 3.34
CA SER A 53 9.14 20.18 2.41
C SER A 53 8.86 21.64 2.05
N THR A 54 9.92 22.38 1.76
CA THR A 54 9.86 23.79 1.30
C THR A 54 10.43 24.01 -0.10
N LYS A 55 10.99 22.97 -0.73
CA LYS A 55 11.75 23.08 -1.99
C LYS A 55 11.23 22.21 -3.12
N VAL A 56 10.15 21.48 -2.91
CA VAL A 56 9.52 20.68 -3.95
C VAL A 56 8.02 20.91 -4.02
N GLU A 57 7.48 20.69 -5.20
CA GLU A 57 6.05 20.67 -5.45
C GLU A 57 5.65 19.46 -6.30
N VAL A 58 4.41 19.02 -6.16
CA VAL A 58 3.81 17.96 -6.97
C VAL A 58 3.27 18.57 -8.27
N ARG A 59 3.69 18.03 -9.41
CA ARG A 59 3.12 18.39 -10.72
C ARG A 59 2.73 17.14 -11.51
N ALA A 60 1.76 17.30 -12.42
CA ALA A 60 1.49 16.30 -13.44
C ALA A 60 2.50 16.42 -14.59
N VAL A 61 3.01 15.29 -15.05
CA VAL A 61 4.00 15.19 -16.13
C VAL A 61 3.62 14.08 -17.10
N GLU A 62 3.94 14.24 -18.38
CA GLU A 62 3.83 13.18 -19.37
C GLU A 62 5.18 12.49 -19.55
N LEU A 63 5.21 11.19 -19.29
CA LEU A 63 6.41 10.35 -19.39
C LEU A 63 6.21 9.27 -20.46
N PRO A 64 7.29 8.80 -21.11
CA PRO A 64 7.20 7.68 -22.05
C PRO A 64 6.65 6.40 -21.41
N THR A 65 5.71 5.73 -22.08
CA THR A 65 5.19 4.41 -21.69
C THR A 65 6.19 3.33 -22.08
N LEU A 66 7.04 2.93 -21.13
CA LEU A 66 8.17 2.02 -21.38
C LEU A 66 7.75 0.62 -21.87
N VAL A 67 6.61 0.10 -21.39
CA VAL A 67 6.13 -1.25 -21.75
C VAL A 67 5.53 -1.28 -23.15
N GLU A 68 4.77 -0.26 -23.53
CA GLU A 68 4.17 -0.17 -24.87
C GLU A 68 5.22 0.16 -25.94
N ALA A 69 6.19 1.02 -25.64
CA ALA A 69 7.31 1.32 -26.54
C ALA A 69 8.18 0.08 -26.87
N ALA A 70 8.18 -0.93 -26.00
CA ALA A 70 8.88 -2.20 -26.24
C ALA A 70 8.06 -3.21 -27.06
N ILE A 71 6.72 -3.06 -27.13
CA ILE A 71 5.80 -4.02 -27.75
C ILE A 71 5.25 -3.50 -29.08
N VAL A 72 5.03 -2.20 -29.20
CA VAL A 72 4.44 -1.54 -30.37
C VAL A 72 5.39 -0.44 -30.83
N GLN A 73 6.25 -0.75 -31.80
CA GLN A 73 6.87 0.31 -32.59
C GLN A 73 5.78 0.81 -33.55
N GLU A 74 5.12 1.92 -33.22
CA GLU A 74 4.28 2.60 -34.20
C GLU A 74 5.16 3.02 -35.39
N GLU A 75 4.64 2.82 -36.62
CA GLU A 75 5.39 3.02 -37.87
C GLU A 75 5.88 4.47 -38.08
N ASP A 76 5.38 5.42 -37.28
CA ASP A 76 5.72 6.85 -37.33
C ASP A 76 6.82 7.27 -36.35
N GLY A 77 7.30 6.36 -35.49
CA GLY A 77 8.33 6.64 -34.49
C GLY A 77 7.85 7.46 -33.29
N HIS A 78 6.54 7.62 -33.08
CA HIS A 78 6.00 8.24 -31.87
C HIS A 78 6.13 7.29 -30.68
N ILE A 79 6.70 7.79 -29.58
CA ILE A 79 6.78 7.03 -28.32
C ILE A 79 5.52 7.35 -27.53
N PRO A 80 4.64 6.37 -27.24
CA PRO A 80 3.44 6.62 -26.44
C PRO A 80 3.83 7.18 -25.08
N THR A 81 3.06 8.14 -24.57
CA THR A 81 3.26 8.73 -23.24
C THR A 81 2.08 8.44 -22.32
N ASN A 82 2.32 8.48 -21.01
CA ASN A 82 1.29 8.44 -19.98
C ASN A 82 1.45 9.59 -18.99
N LYS A 83 0.35 9.99 -18.35
CA LYS A 83 0.38 10.99 -17.29
C LYS A 83 0.80 10.35 -15.98
N GLN A 84 1.75 10.98 -15.31
CA GLN A 84 2.22 10.62 -13.98
C GLN A 84 2.27 11.86 -13.09
N LEU A 85 2.31 11.66 -11.78
CA LEU A 85 2.66 12.72 -10.85
C LEU A 85 4.17 12.66 -10.61
N GLY A 86 4.78 13.81 -10.34
CA GLY A 86 6.21 13.91 -10.06
C GLY A 86 6.49 14.99 -9.02
N LEU A 87 7.59 14.83 -8.27
CA LEU A 87 8.16 15.89 -7.45
C LEU A 87 9.11 16.75 -8.29
N PHE A 88 8.94 18.06 -8.20
CA PHE A 88 9.74 19.04 -8.94
C PHE A 88 10.34 20.05 -7.97
N ALA A 89 11.64 20.32 -8.12
CA ALA A 89 12.29 21.36 -7.36
C ALA A 89 11.71 22.75 -7.69
N THR A 90 11.42 23.53 -6.65
CA THR A 90 11.02 24.94 -6.76
C THR A 90 12.20 25.89 -6.60
N ASP A 91 13.29 25.40 -5.98
CA ASP A 91 14.50 26.12 -5.65
C ASP A 91 15.73 25.23 -5.83
N ASP A 92 16.92 25.83 -5.82
CA ASP A 92 18.19 25.08 -5.88
C ASP A 92 18.35 24.17 -4.64
N ILE A 93 18.67 22.90 -4.87
CA ILE A 93 18.94 21.89 -3.84
C ILE A 93 20.43 21.56 -3.86
N GLN A 94 21.09 21.66 -2.72
CA GLN A 94 22.52 21.34 -2.60
C GLN A 94 22.74 19.83 -2.37
N PRO A 95 23.89 19.27 -2.79
CA PRO A 95 24.22 17.88 -2.49
C PRO A 95 24.18 17.60 -0.98
N GLY A 96 23.45 16.55 -0.59
CA GLY A 96 23.27 16.15 0.82
C GLY A 96 22.24 16.98 1.60
N GLU A 97 21.56 17.92 0.95
CA GLU A 97 20.45 18.65 1.57
C GLU A 97 19.20 17.75 1.70
N THR A 98 18.57 17.76 2.88
CA THR A 98 17.27 17.09 3.07
C THR A 98 16.19 17.84 2.31
N VAL A 99 15.58 17.17 1.33
CA VAL A 99 14.53 17.75 0.49
C VAL A 99 13.14 17.55 1.11
N LEU A 100 12.91 16.41 1.75
CA LEU A 100 11.62 16.00 2.28
C LEU A 100 11.83 15.12 3.51
N GLU A 101 11.04 15.32 4.57
CA GLU A 101 11.06 14.50 5.78
C GLU A 101 9.63 14.04 6.11
N GLU A 102 9.28 12.83 5.67
CA GLU A 102 7.94 12.25 5.83
C GLU A 102 7.92 11.19 6.94
N THR A 103 6.94 11.28 7.83
CA THR A 103 6.66 10.22 8.81
C THR A 103 5.48 9.38 8.33
N SER A 104 5.70 8.09 8.07
CA SER A 104 4.64 7.15 7.70
C SER A 104 4.09 6.39 8.90
N VAL A 105 2.78 6.49 9.10
CA VAL A 105 1.98 5.71 10.07
C VAL A 105 1.49 4.40 9.49
N LEU A 106 1.30 4.36 8.16
CA LEU A 106 0.97 3.15 7.42
C LEU A 106 2.26 2.34 7.23
N THR A 107 2.81 1.91 8.38
CA THR A 107 4.07 1.22 8.53
C THR A 107 3.86 -0.03 9.36
N VAL A 108 4.45 -1.13 8.92
CA VAL A 108 4.28 -2.45 9.51
C VAL A 108 5.58 -3.23 9.47
N ASN A 109 5.71 -4.19 10.36
CA ASN A 109 6.80 -5.16 10.35
C ASN A 109 6.24 -6.57 10.46
N ASN A 110 6.98 -7.57 9.97
CA ASN A 110 6.60 -8.97 10.06
C ASN A 110 7.33 -9.72 11.19
N ARG A 111 7.82 -9.00 12.22
CA ARG A 111 8.62 -9.55 13.32
C ARG A 111 7.76 -9.63 14.58
N LEU A 112 7.68 -10.80 15.23
CA LEU A 112 6.82 -10.96 16.42
C LEU A 112 7.50 -10.47 17.70
N LYS A 113 8.80 -10.68 17.86
CA LYS A 113 9.53 -10.49 19.14
C LYS A 113 10.67 -9.49 19.08
N ASP A 114 10.74 -8.72 18.01
CA ASP A 114 11.78 -7.71 17.85
C ASP A 114 11.35 -6.43 18.59
N ALA A 115 12.32 -5.72 19.18
CA ALA A 115 12.07 -4.47 19.90
C ALA A 115 11.89 -3.32 18.90
N LEU A 116 10.77 -3.32 18.17
CA LEU A 116 10.40 -2.30 17.19
C LEU A 116 9.24 -1.46 17.71
N CYS A 117 9.24 -0.17 17.37
CA CYS A 117 8.10 0.72 17.58
C CYS A 117 6.90 0.23 16.77
N ASP A 118 5.71 0.13 17.37
CA ASP A 118 4.51 -0.31 16.63
C ASP A 118 4.11 0.69 15.52
N ALA A 119 4.30 1.99 15.75
CA ALA A 119 3.95 3.03 14.77
C ALA A 119 4.92 3.11 13.58
N CYS A 120 6.23 3.23 13.82
CA CYS A 120 7.21 3.49 12.76
C CYS A 120 8.12 2.30 12.43
N SER A 121 8.03 1.19 13.18
CA SER A 121 8.89 0.00 13.01
C SER A 121 10.41 0.25 13.09
N THR A 122 10.84 1.40 13.62
CA THR A 122 12.23 1.65 14.03
C THR A 122 12.56 0.88 15.31
N VAL A 123 13.82 0.50 15.49
CA VAL A 123 14.31 -0.13 16.73
C VAL A 123 14.04 0.78 17.92
N LEU A 124 13.42 0.23 18.96
CA LEU A 124 13.16 0.95 20.20
C LEU A 124 14.48 1.35 20.88
N PRO A 125 14.59 2.59 21.38
CA PRO A 125 15.73 3.00 22.19
C PRO A 125 15.96 2.06 23.39
N PRO A 126 17.22 1.86 23.83
CA PRO A 126 17.50 1.06 25.01
C PRO A 126 16.72 1.54 26.25
N LEU A 127 16.23 0.57 27.04
CA LEU A 127 15.57 0.87 28.30
C LEU A 127 16.60 1.40 29.31
N GLY A 128 16.35 2.59 29.85
CA GLY A 128 17.28 3.27 30.75
C GLY A 128 16.72 4.62 31.22
N LYS A 129 17.48 5.34 32.05
CA LYS A 129 17.03 6.58 32.70
C LYS A 129 16.59 7.69 31.72
N ASN A 130 17.11 7.65 30.49
CA ASN A 130 16.81 8.62 29.43
C ASN A 130 16.03 7.98 28.26
N SER A 131 15.40 6.82 28.49
CA SER A 131 14.61 6.18 27.43
C SER A 131 13.38 7.02 27.13
N THR A 132 13.12 7.23 25.85
CA THR A 132 11.90 7.87 25.35
C THR A 132 10.78 6.86 25.08
N VAL A 133 11.04 5.57 25.27
CA VAL A 133 10.05 4.52 25.02
C VAL A 133 8.85 4.71 25.93
N VAL A 134 7.67 4.74 25.32
CA VAL A 134 6.38 4.86 26.00
C VAL A 134 5.48 3.71 25.57
N GLY A 135 4.72 3.16 26.51
CA GLY A 135 3.73 2.12 26.23
C GLY A 135 2.34 2.72 26.03
N CYS A 136 1.45 1.95 25.41
CA CYS A 136 0.03 2.26 25.46
C CYS A 136 -0.44 2.32 26.94
N PRO A 137 -1.30 3.27 27.33
CA PRO A 137 -1.85 3.31 28.68
C PRO A 137 -2.84 2.17 28.98
N ASP A 138 -3.45 1.60 27.93
CA ASP A 138 -4.54 0.64 28.05
C ASP A 138 -4.12 -0.81 27.81
N CYS A 139 -3.03 -1.07 27.07
CA CYS A 139 -2.49 -2.42 26.85
C CYS A 139 -1.00 -2.52 27.25
N TYR A 140 -0.57 -3.73 27.60
CA TYR A 140 0.76 -3.97 28.18
C TYR A 140 1.86 -4.32 27.16
N ASP A 141 1.48 -4.70 25.94
CA ASP A 141 2.39 -5.37 25.01
C ASP A 141 2.88 -4.45 23.87
N ILE A 142 2.25 -3.29 23.70
CA ILE A 142 2.56 -2.37 22.60
C ILE A 142 3.40 -1.18 23.08
N MET A 143 4.54 -0.98 22.42
CA MET A 143 5.53 0.03 22.75
C MET A 143 5.80 0.95 21.56
N PHE A 144 6.02 2.22 21.87
CA PHE A 144 6.34 3.28 20.92
C PHE A 144 7.70 3.90 21.25
N CYS A 145 8.43 4.36 20.24
CA CYS A 145 9.76 4.94 20.45
C CYS A 145 9.74 6.28 21.19
N ASN A 146 8.60 7.00 21.17
CA ASN A 146 8.36 8.27 21.85
C ASN A 146 6.86 8.63 21.87
N GLU A 147 6.52 9.69 22.60
CA GLU A 147 5.17 10.27 22.70
C GLU A 147 4.57 10.64 21.34
N THR A 148 5.38 11.09 20.37
CA THR A 148 4.89 11.42 19.03
C THR A 148 4.31 10.19 18.34
N CYS A 149 5.03 9.05 18.38
CA CYS A 149 4.54 7.80 17.83
C CYS A 149 3.32 7.24 18.58
N LEU A 150 3.27 7.40 19.91
CA LEU A 150 2.09 7.02 20.70
C LEU A 150 0.86 7.84 20.29
N ASN A 151 0.96 9.16 20.29
CA ASN A 151 -0.15 10.04 19.94
C ASN A 151 -0.63 9.77 18.52
N LEU A 152 0.29 9.64 17.57
CA LEU A 152 -0.02 9.35 16.19
C LEU A 152 -0.73 8.00 16.07
N ALA A 153 -0.27 6.95 16.76
CA ALA A 153 -0.94 5.66 16.76
C ALA A 153 -2.35 5.72 17.36
N LEU A 154 -2.52 6.41 18.50
CA LEU A 154 -3.82 6.59 19.15
C LEU A 154 -4.81 7.35 18.29
N GLU A 155 -4.36 8.36 17.56
CA GLU A 155 -5.20 9.15 16.66
C GLU A 155 -5.58 8.39 15.38
N THR A 156 -4.75 7.45 14.95
CA THR A 156 -4.85 6.93 13.58
C THR A 156 -5.26 5.48 13.45
N TYR A 157 -4.85 4.54 14.32
CA TYR A 157 -5.14 3.11 14.14
C TYR A 157 -5.25 2.28 15.43
N HIS A 158 -4.54 2.67 16.48
CA HIS A 158 -4.34 1.82 17.67
C HIS A 158 -5.65 1.49 18.41
N PRO A 159 -6.62 2.42 18.56
CA PRO A 159 -7.90 2.11 19.20
C PRO A 159 -8.65 0.92 18.57
N ALA A 160 -8.51 0.71 17.25
CA ALA A 160 -9.16 -0.40 16.56
C ALA A 160 -8.49 -1.76 16.79
N VAL A 161 -7.26 -1.80 17.33
CA VAL A 161 -6.46 -3.04 17.48
C VAL A 161 -5.95 -3.27 18.91
N CYS A 162 -6.11 -2.31 19.81
CA CYS A 162 -5.68 -2.39 21.21
C CYS A 162 -6.31 -3.61 21.92
N GLU A 163 -5.49 -4.45 22.56
CA GLU A 163 -5.89 -5.69 23.25
C GLU A 163 -6.61 -6.75 22.36
N LYS A 164 -6.46 -6.69 21.03
CA LYS A 164 -7.16 -7.60 20.10
C LYS A 164 -6.27 -8.67 19.45
N ASP A 165 -4.98 -8.71 19.80
CA ASP A 165 -3.95 -9.60 19.24
C ASP A 165 -3.79 -9.54 17.71
N VAL A 166 -4.27 -8.48 17.05
CA VAL A 166 -4.17 -8.32 15.58
C VAL A 166 -2.70 -8.26 15.16
N ASP A 167 -1.85 -7.69 16.02
CA ASP A 167 -0.40 -7.56 15.86
C ASP A 167 0.34 -8.91 15.86
N THR A 168 -0.31 -10.01 16.24
CA THR A 168 0.28 -11.37 16.19
C THR A 168 0.08 -12.06 14.83
N ILE A 169 -0.87 -11.58 14.02
CA ILE A 169 -1.26 -12.19 12.75
C ILE A 169 -0.14 -11.99 11.72
N SER A 170 0.17 -13.05 10.96
CA SER A 170 1.15 -13.01 9.85
C SER A 170 2.56 -12.52 10.21
N LYS A 171 2.95 -12.67 11.48
CA LYS A 171 4.32 -12.45 11.96
C LYS A 171 5.19 -13.70 11.78
N ASP A 172 6.49 -13.47 11.67
CA ASP A 172 7.54 -14.46 11.42
C ASP A 172 7.17 -15.47 10.30
N PRO A 173 6.79 -15.00 9.09
CA PRO A 173 6.43 -15.87 7.97
C PRO A 173 7.65 -16.67 7.47
N ASP A 174 7.38 -17.72 6.67
CA ASP A 174 8.44 -18.30 5.83
C ASP A 174 9.09 -17.17 5.01
N PRO A 175 10.44 -17.13 4.90
CA PRO A 175 11.13 -16.13 4.09
C PRO A 175 10.52 -15.90 2.71
N LYS A 176 10.08 -16.95 2.01
CA LYS A 176 9.49 -16.81 0.66
C LYS A 176 8.17 -16.05 0.65
N GLU A 177 7.44 -16.07 1.75
CA GLU A 177 6.15 -15.38 1.93
C GLU A 177 6.30 -14.01 2.58
N SER A 178 7.51 -13.64 3.02
CA SER A 178 7.76 -12.36 3.69
C SER A 178 7.19 -11.14 2.94
N PRO A 179 7.41 -10.98 1.61
CA PRO A 179 6.83 -9.86 0.87
C PRO A 179 5.29 -9.85 0.90
N ASN A 180 4.66 -11.01 0.73
CA ASN A 180 3.19 -11.13 0.74
C ASN A 180 2.62 -10.84 2.14
N ALA A 181 3.31 -11.29 3.20
CA ALA A 181 2.94 -11.02 4.58
C ALA A 181 2.97 -9.51 4.88
N LEU A 182 3.98 -8.78 4.40
CA LEU A 182 4.06 -7.33 4.59
C LEU A 182 2.89 -6.59 3.91
N TYR A 183 2.48 -6.98 2.70
CA TYR A 183 1.31 -6.37 2.06
C TYR A 183 0.00 -6.67 2.82
N LEU A 184 -0.14 -7.87 3.37
CA LEU A 184 -1.30 -8.22 4.21
C LEU A 184 -1.29 -7.43 5.53
N LEU A 185 -0.12 -7.19 6.12
CA LEU A 185 0.01 -6.35 7.29
C LEU A 185 -0.30 -4.88 6.99
N LEU A 186 0.14 -4.35 5.84
CA LEU A 186 -0.27 -3.01 5.38
C LEU A 186 -1.78 -2.91 5.21
N LEU A 187 -2.42 -3.95 4.67
CA LEU A 187 -3.87 -4.04 4.61
C LEU A 187 -4.48 -3.99 6.03
N ALA A 188 -4.00 -4.81 6.96
CA ALA A 188 -4.48 -4.80 8.35
C ALA A 188 -4.35 -3.40 8.98
N ARG A 189 -3.21 -2.72 8.80
CA ARG A 189 -2.98 -1.37 9.29
C ARG A 189 -3.94 -0.36 8.66
N ALA A 190 -4.16 -0.41 7.35
CA ALA A 190 -5.13 0.47 6.68
C ALA A 190 -6.58 0.23 7.15
N LEU A 191 -6.97 -1.01 7.41
CA LEU A 191 -8.30 -1.32 7.97
C LEU A 191 -8.44 -0.78 9.40
N ALA A 192 -7.42 -0.96 10.24
CA ALA A 192 -7.37 -0.36 11.58
C ALA A 192 -7.42 1.17 11.53
N MET A 193 -6.77 1.77 10.52
CA MET A 193 -6.80 3.19 10.30
C MET A 193 -8.18 3.71 9.94
N SER A 194 -8.81 3.05 8.97
CA SER A 194 -10.19 3.32 8.55
C SER A 194 -11.18 3.23 9.71
N ALA A 195 -11.09 2.17 10.51
CA ALA A 195 -11.97 1.97 11.66
C ALA A 195 -11.77 3.03 12.76
N THR A 196 -10.52 3.41 13.05
CA THR A 196 -10.22 4.42 14.08
C THR A 196 -10.64 5.82 13.65
N GLN A 197 -10.41 6.16 12.38
CA GLN A 197 -10.70 7.48 11.83
C GLN A 197 -12.14 7.61 11.31
N GLU A 198 -12.92 6.53 11.34
CA GLU A 198 -14.30 6.45 10.84
C GLU A 198 -14.44 6.91 9.38
N VAL A 199 -13.47 6.54 8.54
CA VAL A 199 -13.46 6.85 7.09
C VAL A 199 -13.39 5.58 6.27
N HIS A 200 -13.91 5.63 5.04
CA HIS A 200 -13.79 4.52 4.11
C HIS A 200 -12.29 4.20 3.84
N PRO A 201 -11.86 2.92 3.75
CA PRO A 201 -10.44 2.60 3.59
C PRO A 201 -9.76 3.22 2.37
N LEU A 202 -10.49 3.44 1.28
CA LEU A 202 -9.96 4.09 0.07
C LEU A 202 -9.87 5.62 0.19
N ASP A 203 -10.49 6.21 1.22
CA ASP A 203 -10.45 7.65 1.50
C ASP A 203 -9.34 8.06 2.47
N LEU A 204 -8.61 7.11 3.05
CA LEU A 204 -7.42 7.39 3.86
C LEU A 204 -6.41 8.21 3.04
N LYS A 205 -5.91 9.32 3.60
CA LYS A 205 -4.98 10.20 2.89
C LYS A 205 -3.70 9.49 2.47
N GLU A 206 -3.28 8.48 3.24
CA GLU A 206 -2.12 7.62 2.97
C GLU A 206 -2.31 6.73 1.74
N VAL A 207 -3.54 6.56 1.27
CA VAL A 207 -3.88 5.59 0.21
C VAL A 207 -4.62 6.21 -0.98
N LYS A 208 -5.41 7.26 -0.75
CA LYS A 208 -6.30 7.86 -1.75
C LYS A 208 -5.54 8.28 -3.02
N PHE A 209 -4.36 8.88 -2.87
CA PHE A 209 -3.63 9.51 -3.98
C PHE A 209 -2.41 8.71 -4.48
N ILE A 210 -2.06 7.60 -3.84
CA ILE A 210 -0.95 6.75 -4.28
C ILE A 210 -1.31 5.96 -5.54
N TRP A 211 -0.30 5.62 -6.32
CA TRP A 211 -0.46 4.94 -7.60
C TRP A 211 -0.95 3.50 -7.43
N GLY A 212 -2.12 3.20 -7.99
CA GLY A 212 -2.66 1.84 -8.03
C GLY A 212 -2.29 1.06 -9.28
N ASP A 213 -1.71 1.72 -10.30
CA ASP A 213 -1.40 1.16 -11.63
C ASP A 213 -2.61 0.44 -12.24
N PHE A 214 -3.77 1.09 -12.11
CA PHE A 214 -5.03 0.56 -12.62
C PHE A 214 -5.09 0.70 -14.13
N LEU A 215 -5.62 -0.34 -14.78
CA LEU A 215 -5.89 -0.32 -16.20
C LEU A 215 -7.35 0.02 -16.47
N ASP A 216 -7.59 0.61 -17.64
CA ASP A 216 -8.93 0.78 -18.16
C ASP A 216 -9.61 -0.60 -18.27
N PRO A 217 -10.83 -0.79 -17.75
CA PRO A 217 -11.58 -2.04 -17.91
C PRO A 217 -11.70 -2.52 -19.36
N ALA A 218 -11.68 -1.61 -20.34
CA ALA A 218 -11.66 -1.91 -21.78
C ALA A 218 -10.35 -2.58 -22.23
N SER A 219 -9.21 -2.19 -21.66
CA SER A 219 -7.92 -2.85 -21.91
C SER A 219 -7.90 -4.29 -21.39
N ASN A 220 -8.68 -4.57 -20.33
CA ASN A 220 -8.89 -5.91 -19.77
C ASN A 220 -9.93 -6.75 -20.53
N ALA A 221 -10.53 -6.23 -21.61
CA ALA A 221 -11.58 -6.90 -22.40
C ALA A 221 -11.04 -7.66 -23.62
N VAL A 222 -9.73 -7.61 -23.89
CA VAL A 222 -9.11 -8.33 -25.00
C VAL A 222 -9.31 -9.84 -24.81
N PRO A 223 -9.79 -10.58 -25.85
CA PRO A 223 -9.94 -12.03 -25.76
C PRO A 223 -8.56 -12.68 -25.61
N ILE A 224 -8.17 -12.94 -24.37
CA ILE A 224 -6.97 -13.72 -24.08
C ILE A 224 -7.26 -15.13 -24.63
N SER A 225 -6.39 -15.60 -25.52
CA SER A 225 -6.46 -16.99 -25.97
C SER A 225 -6.54 -17.89 -24.73
N PRO A 226 -7.41 -18.90 -24.68
CA PRO A 226 -7.52 -19.79 -23.52
C PRO A 226 -6.23 -20.55 -23.16
N LYS A 227 -5.18 -20.44 -23.98
CA LYS A 227 -3.84 -21.01 -23.75
C LYS A 227 -2.80 -19.97 -23.32
N SER A 228 -3.17 -18.70 -23.26
CA SER A 228 -2.27 -17.61 -22.90
C SER A 228 -2.58 -17.17 -21.47
N GLU A 229 -1.56 -17.08 -20.64
CA GLU A 229 -1.67 -16.43 -19.34
C GLU A 229 -2.01 -14.95 -19.54
N PRO A 230 -2.80 -14.34 -18.63
CA PRO A 230 -3.02 -12.91 -18.70
C PRO A 230 -1.70 -12.15 -18.55
N PRO A 231 -1.54 -11.00 -19.23
CA PRO A 231 -0.34 -10.18 -19.07
C PRO A 231 -0.13 -9.86 -17.58
N PRO A 232 1.09 -10.06 -17.03
CA PRO A 232 1.35 -9.82 -15.60
C PRO A 232 0.99 -8.41 -15.14
N VAL A 233 1.14 -7.42 -16.02
CA VAL A 233 0.78 -6.02 -15.78
C VAL A 233 -0.72 -5.82 -15.47
N TRP A 234 -1.58 -6.77 -15.86
CA TRP A 234 -3.04 -6.64 -15.78
C TRP A 234 -3.62 -7.29 -14.53
N THR A 235 -2.78 -7.93 -13.73
CA THR A 235 -3.24 -8.81 -12.66
C THR A 235 -2.48 -8.64 -11.36
N LEU A 236 -3.20 -8.75 -10.25
CA LEU A 236 -2.62 -8.88 -8.92
C LEU A 236 -2.63 -10.36 -8.50
N PRO A 237 -1.59 -10.83 -7.79
CA PRO A 237 -1.63 -12.12 -7.13
C PRO A 237 -2.83 -12.21 -6.18
N PHE A 238 -3.52 -13.33 -6.25
CA PHE A 238 -4.63 -13.65 -5.36
C PHE A 238 -4.33 -14.96 -4.64
N SER A 239 -4.63 -15.01 -3.34
CA SER A 239 -4.76 -16.28 -2.64
C SER A 239 -5.96 -16.26 -1.71
N PHE A 240 -6.57 -17.42 -1.48
CA PHE A 240 -7.65 -17.54 -0.50
C PHE A 240 -7.17 -17.07 0.89
N SER A 241 -5.94 -17.41 1.27
CA SER A 241 -5.36 -17.00 2.56
C SER A 241 -5.22 -15.48 2.70
N SER A 242 -4.57 -14.82 1.74
CA SER A 242 -4.25 -13.39 1.84
C SER A 242 -5.41 -12.47 1.48
N ASN A 243 -6.29 -12.88 0.56
CA ASN A 243 -7.36 -12.01 0.07
C ASN A 243 -8.71 -12.27 0.76
N ILE A 244 -8.89 -13.43 1.40
CA ILE A 244 -10.17 -13.81 2.02
C ILE A 244 -9.98 -14.17 3.50
N ALA A 245 -9.35 -15.30 3.80
CA ALA A 245 -9.37 -15.90 5.14
C ALA A 245 -8.68 -15.02 6.18
N THR A 246 -7.50 -14.48 5.89
CA THR A 246 -6.76 -13.67 6.87
C THR A 246 -7.36 -12.27 7.04
N PRO A 247 -7.76 -11.54 5.99
CA PRO A 247 -8.50 -10.28 6.16
C PRO A 247 -9.80 -10.44 6.96
N LEU A 248 -10.54 -11.54 6.74
CA LEU A 248 -11.72 -11.86 7.56
C LEU A 248 -11.34 -12.04 9.03
N HIS A 249 -10.28 -12.79 9.30
CA HIS A 249 -9.80 -13.01 10.67
C HIS A 249 -9.35 -11.71 11.34
N ILE A 250 -8.70 -10.81 10.59
CA ILE A 250 -8.30 -9.48 11.08
C ILE A 250 -9.54 -8.66 11.46
N LEU A 251 -10.55 -8.57 10.58
CA LEU A 251 -11.79 -7.84 10.84
C LEU A 251 -12.55 -8.43 12.04
N GLU A 252 -12.62 -9.76 12.14
CA GLU A 252 -13.21 -10.46 13.29
C GLU A 252 -12.49 -10.09 14.59
N LYS A 253 -11.15 -10.12 14.60
CA LYS A 253 -10.36 -9.70 15.76
C LYS A 253 -10.58 -8.23 16.12
N MET A 254 -10.84 -7.37 15.13
CA MET A 254 -11.18 -5.96 15.32
C MET A 254 -12.62 -5.72 15.81
N ASP A 255 -13.42 -6.77 15.99
CA ASP A 255 -14.86 -6.73 16.29
C ASP A 255 -15.71 -6.07 15.19
N ILE A 256 -15.29 -6.19 13.92
CA ILE A 256 -16.00 -5.66 12.76
C ILE A 256 -16.78 -6.77 12.07
N ASP A 257 -18.10 -6.63 12.00
CA ASP A 257 -18.96 -7.51 11.19
C ASP A 257 -18.92 -7.07 9.73
N MET A 258 -18.09 -7.73 8.94
CA MET A 258 -17.92 -7.40 7.53
C MET A 258 -19.18 -7.62 6.67
N PHE A 259 -20.14 -8.43 7.11
CA PHE A 259 -21.41 -8.59 6.39
C PHE A 259 -22.35 -7.42 6.65
N ALA A 260 -22.27 -6.81 7.84
CA ALA A 260 -22.96 -5.57 8.16
C ALA A 260 -22.28 -4.34 7.53
N GLU A 261 -20.95 -4.40 7.37
CA GLU A 261 -20.12 -3.29 6.89
C GLU A 261 -19.52 -3.53 5.49
N ILE A 262 -20.25 -4.28 4.64
CA ILE A 262 -19.75 -4.65 3.30
C ILE A 262 -19.39 -3.43 2.44
N ALA A 263 -20.08 -2.29 2.64
CA ALA A 263 -19.77 -1.04 1.94
C ALA A 263 -18.35 -0.52 2.22
N ASN A 264 -17.75 -0.89 3.36
CA ASN A 264 -16.41 -0.45 3.77
C ASN A 264 -15.36 -1.56 3.63
N TYR A 265 -15.76 -2.83 3.66
CA TYR A 265 -14.82 -3.96 3.79
C TYR A 265 -15.05 -5.11 2.80
N ASP A 266 -15.73 -4.85 1.67
CA ASP A 266 -15.84 -5.82 0.58
C ASP A 266 -14.46 -6.20 -0.02
N LEU A 267 -14.37 -7.40 -0.57
CA LEU A 267 -13.17 -7.97 -1.20
C LEU A 267 -12.57 -7.04 -2.26
N TRP A 268 -13.41 -6.34 -3.00
CA TRP A 268 -12.96 -5.44 -4.07
C TRP A 268 -12.20 -4.23 -3.51
N ILE A 269 -12.57 -3.74 -2.32
CA ILE A 269 -11.84 -2.69 -1.60
C ILE A 269 -10.46 -3.21 -1.20
N LEU A 270 -10.40 -4.42 -0.63
CA LEU A 270 -9.13 -5.05 -0.24
C LEU A 270 -8.18 -5.22 -1.44
N ASN A 271 -8.71 -5.65 -2.58
CA ASN A 271 -7.93 -5.79 -3.81
C ASN A 271 -7.41 -4.44 -4.35
N THR A 272 -8.22 -3.38 -4.26
CA THR A 272 -7.79 -2.02 -4.61
C THR A 272 -6.63 -1.57 -3.71
N LEU A 273 -6.73 -1.79 -2.39
CA LEU A 273 -5.66 -1.49 -1.44
C LEU A 273 -4.37 -2.27 -1.76
N TYR A 274 -4.48 -3.59 -2.02
CA TYR A 274 -3.32 -4.39 -2.45
C TYR A 274 -2.66 -3.86 -3.73
N SER A 275 -3.47 -3.40 -4.69
CA SER A 275 -2.97 -2.80 -5.94
C SER A 275 -2.06 -1.61 -5.69
N LYS A 276 -2.48 -0.76 -4.76
CA LYS A 276 -1.77 0.46 -4.37
C LYS A 276 -0.50 0.12 -3.60
N PHE A 277 -0.59 -0.71 -2.57
CA PHE A 277 0.59 -1.08 -1.75
C PHE A 277 1.70 -1.74 -2.57
N ARG A 278 1.35 -2.65 -3.49
CA ARG A 278 2.34 -3.31 -4.35
C ARG A 278 3.04 -2.35 -5.32
N GLY A 279 2.42 -1.22 -5.64
CA GLY A 279 2.99 -0.22 -6.53
C GLY A 279 3.86 0.83 -5.82
N THR A 280 3.64 1.08 -4.52
CA THR A 280 4.21 2.27 -3.86
C THR A 280 4.81 2.04 -2.48
N ALA A 281 4.60 0.88 -1.84
CA ALA A 281 5.17 0.65 -0.52
C ALA A 281 6.70 0.47 -0.62
N SER A 282 7.44 1.18 0.23
CA SER A 282 8.87 0.94 0.43
C SER A 282 9.09 -0.20 1.43
N ALA A 283 10.25 -0.85 1.35
CA ALA A 283 10.58 -1.98 2.21
C ALA A 283 11.97 -1.85 2.82
N ARG A 284 12.10 -2.09 4.12
CA ARG A 284 13.38 -2.28 4.79
C ARG A 284 13.74 -3.76 4.77
N VAL A 285 14.95 -4.05 4.32
CA VAL A 285 15.51 -5.41 4.31
C VAL A 285 16.31 -5.63 5.59
N ASN A 286 16.09 -6.79 6.22
CA ASN A 286 16.89 -7.23 7.35
C ASN A 286 18.33 -7.52 6.88
N THR A 287 19.31 -6.86 7.48
CA THR A 287 20.72 -6.96 7.07
C THR A 287 21.34 -8.34 7.33
N THR A 288 20.75 -9.15 8.19
CA THR A 288 21.23 -10.50 8.54
C THR A 288 20.63 -11.57 7.62
N THR A 289 19.33 -11.50 7.35
CA THR A 289 18.62 -12.52 6.56
C THR A 289 18.52 -12.17 5.08
N GLY A 290 18.70 -10.90 4.71
CA GLY A 290 18.49 -10.40 3.35
C GLY A 290 17.02 -10.34 2.92
N MET A 291 16.09 -10.56 3.86
CA MET A 291 14.65 -10.60 3.58
C MET A 291 13.97 -9.29 4.01
N PRO A 292 12.90 -8.85 3.31
CA PRO A 292 12.07 -7.76 3.78
C PRO A 292 11.53 -8.03 5.19
N GLU A 293 11.55 -7.02 6.05
CA GLU A 293 11.04 -7.12 7.42
C GLU A 293 10.11 -5.99 7.83
N VAL A 294 10.20 -4.84 7.16
CA VAL A 294 9.32 -3.68 7.35
C VAL A 294 8.81 -3.25 5.97
N ALA A 295 7.56 -2.83 5.92
CA ALA A 295 7.01 -2.10 4.80
C ALA A 295 6.33 -0.82 5.29
N ALA A 296 6.41 0.23 4.49
CA ALA A 296 5.83 1.53 4.80
C ALA A 296 5.25 2.16 3.53
N VAL A 297 4.19 2.95 3.70
CA VAL A 297 3.60 3.75 2.62
C VAL A 297 3.86 5.21 2.93
N HIS A 298 4.74 5.82 2.13
CA HIS A 298 5.06 7.24 2.17
C HIS A 298 4.33 7.94 1.01
N PRO A 299 3.08 8.43 1.21
CA PRO A 299 2.23 8.90 0.12
C PRO A 299 2.81 10.06 -0.68
N LEU A 300 3.70 10.87 -0.10
CA LEU A 300 4.31 12.01 -0.77
C LEU A 300 5.67 11.64 -1.39
N TRP A 301 6.50 10.86 -0.67
CA TRP A 301 7.76 10.34 -1.21
C TRP A 301 7.55 9.48 -2.46
N CYS A 302 6.51 8.64 -2.48
CA CYS A 302 6.24 7.76 -3.64
C CYS A 302 5.82 8.50 -4.91
N LEU A 303 5.73 9.83 -4.88
CA LEU A 303 5.54 10.69 -6.06
C LEU A 303 6.86 10.99 -6.78
N ALA A 304 8.02 10.71 -6.17
CA ALA A 304 9.30 10.75 -6.87
C ALA A 304 9.34 9.64 -7.93
N ASN A 305 9.51 10.03 -9.20
CA ASN A 305 9.62 9.07 -10.29
C ASN A 305 11.01 8.44 -10.31
N HIS A 306 11.09 7.18 -10.75
CA HIS A 306 12.34 6.45 -10.88
C HIS A 306 13.24 7.04 -11.99
N ASP A 307 14.52 7.19 -11.68
CA ASP A 307 15.60 7.42 -12.63
C ASP A 307 16.72 6.39 -12.38
N CYS A 308 17.33 5.88 -13.45
CA CYS A 308 18.48 4.99 -13.37
C CYS A 308 19.76 5.71 -12.90
N ASP A 309 19.82 7.04 -13.04
CA ASP A 309 20.90 7.91 -12.56
C ASP A 309 20.30 9.03 -11.68
N PRO A 310 19.88 8.70 -10.44
CA PRO A 310 19.07 9.60 -9.61
C PRO A 310 19.88 10.80 -9.11
N ASN A 311 19.18 11.91 -8.88
CA ASN A 311 19.74 13.14 -8.30
C ASN A 311 19.41 13.31 -6.79
N GLY A 312 18.81 12.30 -6.18
CA GLY A 312 18.47 12.24 -4.75
C GLY A 312 18.25 10.79 -4.30
N ASP A 313 18.45 10.52 -3.01
CA ASP A 313 18.39 9.17 -2.42
C ASP A 313 17.52 9.17 -1.14
N GLU A 314 16.89 8.02 -0.84
CA GLU A 314 16.22 7.75 0.45
C GLU A 314 17.25 7.36 1.51
N ASN A 315 17.19 7.95 2.71
CA ASN A 315 18.07 7.66 3.84
C ASN A 315 17.34 6.96 4.99
#